data_AF-A0A932SQQ8-F1
#
_entry.id   AF-A0A932SQQ8-F1
#
_cell.length_a   1.000
_cell.length_b   1.000
_cell.length_c   1.000
_cell.angle_alpha   90.00
_cell.angle_beta   90.00
_cell.angle_gamma   90.00
#
_symmetry.space_group_name_H-M   'P 1'
#
loop_
_entity.id
_entity.type
_entity.pdbx_description
1 polymer ?
#
loop_
_entity_poly.entity_id
_entity_poly.type
_entity_poly.pdbx_seq_one_letter_code
_entity_poly.pdbx_strand_id
1 'polypeptide(L)' 'MESLKMSLCPACTACPEVELAGDEVRIGEAGNLAVLKKDEWNVLVDLIQSGQLTKV' A
#
# COMPACT_ATOMS: atom_id res chain seq x y z
N MET A 1 13.30 14.33 -0.99
CA MET A 1 13.16 12.99 -1.59
C MET A 1 11.77 12.91 -2.17
N GLU A 2 11.63 12.59 -3.45
CA GLU A 2 10.31 12.45 -4.08
C GLU A 2 9.60 11.21 -3.53
N SER A 3 8.31 11.33 -3.20
CA SER A 3 7.45 10.19 -2.90
C SER A 3 6.81 9.67 -4.17
N LEU A 4 6.69 8.35 -4.29
CA LEU A 4 5.98 7.69 -5.40
C LEU A 4 4.59 7.29 -4.93
N LYS A 5 3.55 7.70 -5.67
CA LYS A 5 2.16 7.47 -5.30
C LYS A 5 1.42 6.69 -6.39
N MET A 6 0.63 5.71 -5.97
CA MET A 6 -0.10 4.80 -6.85
C MET A 6 -1.55 4.69 -6.37
N SER A 7 -2.53 4.90 -7.26
CA SER A 7 -3.94 4.64 -6.93
C SER A 7 -4.24 3.14 -6.99
N LEU A 8 -4.95 2.61 -5.99
CA LEU A 8 -5.45 1.22 -6.04
C LEU A 8 -6.58 1.02 -7.05
N CYS A 9 -7.18 2.12 -7.54
CA CYS A 9 -8.17 2.07 -8.60
C CYS A 9 -7.79 3.04 -9.72
N PRO A 10 -7.43 2.55 -10.93
CA PRO A 10 -7.07 3.42 -12.04
C PRO A 10 -8.27 4.20 -12.62
N ALA A 11 -9.50 3.81 -12.28
CA ALA A 11 -10.73 4.40 -12.83
C ALA A 11 -11.30 5.56 -11.98
N CYS A 12 -10.64 5.92 -10.88
CA CYS A 12 -11.23 6.66 -9.77
C CYS A 12 -10.15 7.45 -9.02
N THR A 13 -10.46 8.69 -8.60
CA THR A 13 -9.60 9.49 -7.71
C THR A 13 -10.04 9.48 -6.26
N ALA A 14 -11.13 8.77 -5.94
CA ALA A 14 -11.71 8.65 -4.60
C ALA A 14 -11.30 7.35 -3.88
N CYS A 15 -10.43 6.55 -4.51
CA CYS A 15 -10.08 5.23 -4.04
C CYS A 15 -8.74 5.31 -3.28
N PRO A 16 -8.50 4.42 -2.29
CA PRO A 16 -7.30 4.50 -1.48
C PRO A 16 -6.00 4.38 -2.31
N GLU A 17 -4.93 4.97 -1.80
CA GLU A 17 -3.65 5.04 -2.49
C GLU A 17 -2.56 4.29 -1.74
N VAL A 18 -1.50 3.92 -2.46
CA VAL A 18 -0.24 3.45 -1.92
C VAL A 18 0.82 4.53 -2.16
N GLU A 19 1.44 5.02 -1.10
CA GLU A 19 2.53 6.01 -1.17
C GLU A 19 3.81 5.42 -0.59
N LEU A 20 4.90 5.46 -1.37
CA LEU A 20 6.25 5.20 -0.89
C LEU A 20 6.87 6.53 -0.46
N ALA A 21 7.03 6.73 0.85
CA ALA A 21 7.51 7.97 1.46
C ALA A 21 8.71 7.68 2.36
N GLY A 22 9.92 7.94 1.85
CA GLY A 22 11.16 7.68 2.60
C GLY A 22 11.34 6.18 2.87
N ASP A 23 11.26 5.79 4.14
CA ASP A 23 11.36 4.39 4.60
C ASP A 23 10.02 3.74 4.96
N GLU A 24 8.92 4.45 4.68
CA GLU A 24 7.56 3.98 4.94
C GLU A 24 6.81 3.73 3.63
N VAL A 25 5.89 2.77 3.67
CA VAL A 25 4.82 2.58 2.71
C VAL A 25 3.50 2.85 3.41
N ARG A 26 2.70 3.75 2.84
CA ARG A 26 1.41 4.17 3.40
C ARG A 26 0.30 3.70 2.48
N ILE A 27 -0.69 2.99 3.03
CA ILE A 27 -1.80 2.40 2.29
C ILE A 27 -3.10 2.90 2.91
N GLY A 28 -3.96 3.56 2.13
CA GLY A 28 -5.27 3.98 2.63
C GLY A 28 -5.66 5.40 2.24
N GLU A 29 -6.55 5.97 3.06
CA GLU A 29 -7.05 7.34 2.96
C GLU A 29 -7.05 8.01 4.34
N ALA A 30 -7.32 9.32 4.38
CA ALA A 30 -7.32 10.07 5.63
C ALA A 30 -8.32 9.48 6.64
N GLY A 31 -7.83 9.07 7.82
CA GLY A 31 -8.62 8.44 8.88
C GLY A 31 -8.61 6.91 8.86
N ASN A 32 -8.12 6.28 7.80
CA ASN A 32 -7.92 4.83 7.73
C ASN A 32 -6.65 4.52 6.93
N LEU A 33 -5.50 4.68 7.60
CA LEU A 33 -4.17 4.57 7.01
C LEU A 33 -3.38 3.47 7.71
N ALA A 34 -2.92 2.49 6.93
CA ALA A 34 -1.90 1.55 7.36
C ALA A 34 -0.52 2.09 6.96
N VAL A 35 0.43 2.09 7.90
CA VAL A 35 1.82 2.49 7.64
C VAL A 35 2.70 1.29 7.93
N LEU A 36 3.50 0.90 6.93
CA LEU A 36 4.43 -0.22 7.00
C LEU A 36 5.85 0.27 6.74
N LYS A 37 6.82 -0.39 7.35
CA LYS A 37 8.21 -0.27 6.89
C LYS A 37 8.40 -1.02 5.56
N LYS A 38 9.50 -0.72 4.86
CA LYS A 38 9.81 -1.37 3.57
C LYS A 38 9.91 -2.90 3.65
N ASP A 39 10.49 -3.43 4.71
CA ASP A 39 10.61 -4.87 4.94
C ASP A 39 9.26 -5.52 5.20
N GLU A 40 8.41 -4.89 6.03
CA GLU A 40 7.03 -5.33 6.27
C GLU A 40 6.18 -5.29 4.99
N TRP A 41 6.35 -4.25 4.16
CA TRP A 41 5.73 -4.15 2.85
C TRP A 41 6.15 -5.29 1.92
N ASN A 42 7.45 -5.62 1.87
CA ASN A 42 7.93 -6.73 1.03
C ASN A 42 7.30 -8.06 1.46
N VAL A 43 7.20 -8.32 2.77
CA VAL A 43 6.51 -9.51 3.27
C VAL A 43 5.04 -9.51 2.85
N LEU A 44 4.34 -8.37 2.93
CA LEU A 44 2.95 -8.27 2.47
C LEU A 44 2.82 -8.58 0.97
N VAL A 45 3.72 -8.04 0.13
CA VAL A 45 3.75 -8.31 -1.31
C VAL A 45 3.98 -9.79 -1.59
N ASP A 46 4.92 -10.43 -0.89
CA ASP A 46 5.20 -11.86 -1.03
C ASP A 46 3.97 -12.71 -0.66
N LEU A 47 3.26 -12.35 0.41
CA LEU A 47 2.02 -13.03 0.83
C LEU A 47 0.89 -12.87 -0.20
N ILE A 48 0.77 -11.70 -0.84
CA ILE A 48 -0.18 -11.46 -1.93
C ILE A 48 0.19 -12.30 -3.15
N GLN A 49 1.44 -12.24 -3.61
CA GLN A 49 1.90 -12.93 -4.81
C GLN A 49 1.87 -14.46 -4.67
N SER A 50 2.15 -14.97 -3.47
CA SER A 50 2.03 -16.40 -3.17
C SER A 50 0.58 -16.88 -2.99
N GLY A 51 -0.40 -15.98 -3.01
CA GLY A 51 -1.82 -16.32 -2.85
C GLY A 51 -2.18 -16.78 -1.43
N GLN A 52 -1.36 -16.45 -0.43
CA GLN A 52 -1.59 -16.83 0.96
C GLN A 52 -2.63 -15.94 1.66
N LEU A 53 -2.86 -14.72 1.16
CA LEU A 53 -3.94 -13.87 1.65
C LEU A 53 -5.27 -14.26 1.01
N THR A 54 -6.25 -14.59 1.83
CA THR A 54 -7.62 -14.90 1.42
C THR A 54 -8.57 -13.80 1.88
N LYS A 55 -9.68 -13.63 1.16
CA LYS A 55 -10.78 -12.76 1.62
C LYS A 55 -11.31 -13.28 2.96
N VAL A 56 -11.66 -12.35 3.86
CA VAL A 56 -12.33 -12.62 5.13
C VAL A 56 -13.82 -12.38 4.98
#